data_AF-A0A9Q7K258-F1
#
_entry.id   AF-A0A9Q7K258-F1
#
_cell.length_a   1.000
_cell.length_b   1.000
_cell.length_c   1.000
_cell.angle_alpha   90.00
_cell.angle_beta   90.00
_cell.angle_gamma   90.00
#
_symmetry.space_group_name_H-M   'P 1'
#
loop_
_entity.id
_entity.type
_entity.pdbx_description
1 polymer ?
#
loop_
_entity_poly.entity_id
_entity_poly.type
_entity_poly.pdbx_seq_one_letter_code
_entity_poly.pdbx_strand_id
1 'polypeptide(L)'
;MKNVTFTTDEDRWQAVLGRDPRADNQFVFAVQTTGIYCRPSCRARHALRKNVRFYPDAQHAVQDGFRPCKRCMPDKLNPHQQTLAKVEQACRLLEQDPALTLEALAQKVASSPFHFHRLFKSVTGMTPKAWQQAAREHRLRSALAQGDKITDAVLAAGFPDSSSYYRKADEALGMTAKQYRSGDVAVRYAISDCSLGRCLVGESERGICAILLGDDDATLEGELLTLFPRAEREVLEGPFAQRIQQVMSTIDSRSVPLALPLDIRGTAFQQQVWQALRNIPCGETASYQQVAKAMGKPNAVRAVAGACAANKLAIVIPCHRVVRNDGALSGYRWGTARKAILLKREASHREE
;
A
#
# COMPACT_ATOMS: atom_id res chain seq x y z
N MET A 1 -12.59 19.45 -4.94
CA MET A 1 -11.77 20.68 -4.92
C MET A 1 -11.70 21.21 -6.34
N LYS A 2 -12.04 22.49 -6.57
CA LYS A 2 -12.04 23.12 -7.90
C LYS A 2 -10.63 23.08 -8.50
N ASN A 3 -10.48 22.65 -9.76
CA ASN A 3 -9.23 22.78 -10.51
C ASN A 3 -8.90 24.27 -10.66
N VAL A 4 -7.99 24.78 -9.82
CA VAL A 4 -7.52 26.16 -9.92
C VAL A 4 -6.77 26.29 -11.23
N THR A 5 -7.37 27.01 -12.18
CA THR A 5 -6.82 27.27 -13.50
C THR A 5 -6.29 28.71 -13.51
N PHE A 6 -5.01 28.89 -13.82
CA PHE A 6 -4.37 30.21 -13.85
C PHE A 6 -4.54 30.85 -15.23
N THR A 7 -5.76 31.34 -15.49
CA THR A 7 -6.20 31.84 -16.80
C THR A 7 -5.76 33.28 -17.09
N THR A 8 -5.65 34.14 -16.07
CA THR A 8 -5.21 35.53 -16.27
C THR A 8 -3.77 35.75 -15.83
N ASP A 9 -3.14 36.78 -16.38
CA ASP A 9 -1.80 37.22 -15.98
C ASP A 9 -1.75 37.68 -14.52
N GLU A 10 -2.87 38.17 -13.97
CA GLU A 10 -2.95 38.54 -12.56
C GLU A 10 -3.01 37.29 -11.67
N ASP A 11 -3.78 36.27 -12.03
CA ASP A 11 -3.82 34.99 -11.30
C ASP A 11 -2.44 34.33 -11.27
N ARG A 12 -1.74 34.34 -12.41
CA ARG A 12 -0.37 33.84 -12.54
C ARG A 12 0.60 34.62 -11.66
N TRP A 13 0.43 35.94 -11.59
CA TRP A 13 1.25 36.78 -10.73
C TRP A 13 1.01 36.51 -9.24
N GLN A 14 -0.25 36.37 -8.82
CA GLN A 14 -0.59 35.99 -7.45
C GLN A 14 -0.01 34.62 -7.08
N ALA A 15 -0.02 33.65 -8.01
CA ALA A 15 0.61 32.35 -7.81
C ALA A 15 2.14 32.44 -7.62
N VAL A 16 2.82 33.34 -8.35
CA VAL A 16 4.25 33.62 -8.17
C VAL A 16 4.51 34.25 -6.80
N LEU A 17 3.72 35.27 -6.40
CA LEU A 17 3.85 35.91 -5.09
C LEU A 17 3.62 34.92 -3.94
N GLY A 18 2.63 34.04 -4.08
CA GLY A 18 2.30 33.00 -3.12
C GLY A 18 3.20 31.75 -3.17
N ARG A 19 4.10 31.66 -4.17
CA ARG A 19 4.95 30.49 -4.44
C ARG A 19 4.15 29.18 -4.51
N ASP A 20 3.03 29.22 -5.21
CA ASP A 20 2.06 28.11 -5.24
C ASP A 20 2.60 26.90 -6.03
N PRO A 21 2.85 25.75 -5.37
CA PRO A 21 3.32 24.54 -6.05
C PRO A 21 2.31 23.98 -7.06
N ARG A 22 1.02 24.33 -6.94
CA ARG A 22 -0.03 23.88 -7.87
C ARG A 22 0.11 24.51 -9.25
N ALA A 23 0.85 25.61 -9.37
CA ALA A 23 1.08 26.34 -10.61
C ALA A 23 2.30 25.83 -11.40
N ASP A 24 3.18 25.03 -10.79
CA ASP A 24 4.47 24.60 -11.35
C ASP A 24 4.40 23.82 -12.67
N ASN A 25 3.24 23.27 -13.00
CA ASN A 25 3.00 22.52 -14.24
C ASN A 25 1.98 23.21 -15.18
N GLN A 26 1.57 24.45 -14.89
CA GLN A 26 0.60 25.19 -15.71
C GLN A 26 1.26 26.32 -16.51
N PHE A 27 2.33 26.93 -15.99
CA PHE A 27 3.08 27.97 -16.68
C PHE A 27 4.47 28.16 -16.06
N VAL A 28 5.35 28.88 -16.75
CA VAL A 28 6.60 29.41 -16.20
C VAL A 28 6.61 30.93 -16.31
N PHE A 29 7.40 31.61 -15.48
CA PHE A 29 7.59 33.06 -15.58
C PHE A 29 9.05 33.39 -15.86
N ALA A 30 9.29 34.40 -16.68
CA ALA A 30 10.62 34.88 -17.03
C ALA A 30 10.83 36.32 -16.61
N VAL A 31 12.03 36.61 -16.11
CA VAL A 31 12.44 37.93 -15.65
C VAL A 31 13.29 38.59 -16.73
N GLN A 32 12.74 39.62 -17.37
CA GLN A 32 13.36 40.32 -18.51
C GLN A 32 14.74 40.88 -18.18
N THR A 33 14.93 41.44 -16.99
CA THR A 33 16.21 42.07 -16.62
C THR A 33 17.34 41.09 -16.37
N THR A 34 17.05 39.83 -16.01
CA THR A 34 18.09 38.82 -15.71
C THR A 34 18.22 37.77 -16.82
N GLY A 35 17.27 37.73 -17.75
CA GLY A 35 17.16 36.71 -18.79
C GLY A 35 16.86 35.31 -18.25
N ILE A 36 16.33 35.19 -17.03
CA ILE A 36 16.11 33.89 -16.37
C ILE A 36 14.62 33.58 -16.28
N TYR A 37 14.23 32.35 -16.61
CA TYR A 37 12.88 31.84 -16.33
C TYR A 37 12.84 30.83 -15.18
N CYS A 38 11.71 30.79 -14.48
CA CYS A 38 11.48 30.11 -13.21
C CYS A 38 10.11 29.44 -13.18
N ARG A 39 9.96 28.44 -12.30
CA ARG A 39 8.64 27.95 -11.89
C ARG A 39 7.98 28.90 -10.89
N PRO A 40 6.64 28.98 -10.83
CA PRO A 40 5.90 29.79 -9.85
C PRO A 40 6.29 29.55 -8.39
N SER A 41 6.59 28.32 -7.98
CA SER A 41 7.03 28.00 -6.60
C SER A 41 8.47 28.41 -6.27
N CYS A 42 9.19 29.02 -7.21
CA CYS A 42 10.61 29.33 -7.04
C CYS A 42 10.85 30.28 -5.85
N ARG A 43 11.79 29.91 -4.98
CA ARG A 43 12.21 30.73 -3.83
C ARG A 43 13.22 31.83 -4.18
N ALA A 44 13.38 32.17 -5.46
CA ALA A 44 14.18 33.32 -5.86
C ALA A 44 13.52 34.62 -5.36
N ARG A 45 14.31 35.69 -5.25
CA ARG A 45 13.78 37.01 -4.89
C ARG A 45 12.79 37.44 -5.97
N HIS A 46 11.63 37.95 -5.58
CA HIS A 46 10.63 38.40 -6.55
C HIS A 46 11.19 39.56 -7.36
N ALA A 47 11.05 39.46 -8.68
CA ALA A 47 11.29 40.58 -9.57
C ALA A 47 10.11 41.58 -9.48
N LEU A 48 10.32 42.80 -9.97
CA LEU A 48 9.21 43.75 -10.13
C LEU A 48 8.24 43.22 -11.18
N ARG A 49 6.93 43.34 -10.94
CA ARG A 49 5.86 42.86 -11.85
C ARG A 49 6.06 43.30 -13.30
N LYS A 50 6.52 44.54 -13.51
CA LYS A 50 6.78 45.12 -14.83
C LYS A 50 7.88 44.42 -15.63
N ASN A 51 8.75 43.66 -14.97
CA ASN A 51 9.87 42.94 -15.58
C ASN A 51 9.56 41.44 -15.77
N VAL A 52 8.32 41.00 -15.56
CA VAL A 52 7.93 39.59 -15.56
C VAL A 52 6.99 39.31 -16.73
N ARG A 53 7.31 38.25 -17.49
CA ARG A 53 6.50 37.71 -18.58
C ARG A 53 6.16 36.25 -18.31
N PHE A 54 4.96 35.81 -18.67
CA PHE A 54 4.53 34.42 -18.49
C PHE A 54 4.57 33.65 -19.80
N TYR A 55 4.91 32.37 -19.71
CA TYR A 55 4.94 31.42 -20.82
C TYR A 55 4.18 30.15 -20.44
N PRO A 56 3.52 29.48 -21.40
CA PRO A 56 2.76 28.26 -21.13
C PRO A 56 3.66 27.12 -20.64
N ASP A 57 4.90 27.04 -21.12
CA ASP A 57 5.88 26.03 -20.73
C ASP A 57 7.32 26.55 -20.85
N ALA A 58 8.27 25.70 -20.41
CA ALA A 58 9.70 25.99 -20.48
C ALA A 58 10.22 26.15 -21.92
N GLN A 59 9.62 25.47 -22.90
CA GLN A 59 10.09 25.47 -24.28
C GLN A 59 9.87 26.84 -24.92
N HIS A 60 8.71 27.46 -24.71
CA HIS A 60 8.42 28.81 -25.20
C HIS A 60 9.32 29.86 -24.56
N ALA A 61 9.64 29.73 -23.26
CA ALA A 61 10.57 30.66 -22.61
C ALA A 61 11.99 30.56 -23.19
N VAL A 62 12.46 29.36 -23.53
CA VAL A 62 13.77 29.14 -24.15
C VAL A 62 13.83 29.68 -25.58
N GLN A 63 12.75 29.52 -26.35
CA GLN A 63 12.65 30.08 -27.71
C GLN A 63 12.78 31.61 -27.72
N ASP A 64 12.24 32.28 -26.69
CA ASP A 64 12.38 33.73 -26.49
C ASP A 64 13.73 34.14 -25.84
N GLY A 65 14.71 33.23 -25.77
CA GLY A 65 16.08 33.51 -25.34
C GLY A 65 16.31 33.49 -23.82
N PHE A 66 15.35 33.02 -23.02
CA PHE A 66 15.52 32.93 -21.57
C PHE A 66 16.26 31.65 -21.16
N ARG A 67 17.17 31.76 -20.20
CA ARG A 67 17.89 30.61 -19.62
C ARG A 67 17.18 30.05 -18.38
N PRO A 68 17.22 28.74 -18.14
CA PRO A 68 16.58 28.15 -16.97
C PRO A 68 17.24 28.60 -15.67
N CYS A 69 16.40 28.86 -14.67
CA CYS A 69 16.87 29.14 -13.33
C CYS A 69 17.58 27.93 -12.72
N LYS A 70 18.86 28.08 -12.35
CA LYS A 70 19.63 27.04 -11.67
C LYS A 70 19.07 26.62 -10.30
N ARG A 71 18.22 27.44 -9.69
CA ARG A 71 17.64 27.18 -8.36
C ARG A 71 16.40 26.30 -8.41
N CYS A 72 15.47 26.57 -9.31
CA CYS A 72 14.25 25.76 -9.46
C CYS A 72 14.32 24.73 -10.59
N MET A 73 15.33 24.82 -11.47
CA MET A 73 15.57 23.93 -12.61
C MET A 73 14.28 23.62 -13.38
N PRO A 74 13.62 24.66 -13.94
CA PRO A 74 12.32 24.55 -14.59
C PRO A 74 12.36 23.72 -15.89
N ASP A 75 13.53 23.57 -16.48
CA ASP A 75 13.87 22.73 -17.64
C ASP A 75 13.88 21.23 -17.36
N LYS A 76 14.00 20.84 -16.08
CA LYS A 76 14.00 19.43 -15.68
C LYS A 76 12.62 19.02 -15.15
N LEU A 77 12.35 17.71 -15.03
CA LEU A 77 11.16 17.19 -14.34
C LEU A 77 10.99 17.85 -12.96
N ASN A 78 9.77 17.96 -12.42
CA ASN A 78 9.59 18.49 -11.07
C ASN A 78 10.47 17.71 -10.06
N PRO A 79 11.18 18.35 -9.11
CA PRO A 79 11.99 17.68 -8.10
C PRO A 79 11.28 16.50 -7.42
N HIS A 80 9.96 16.59 -7.21
CA HIS A 80 9.15 15.50 -6.68
C HIS A 80 9.03 14.32 -7.67
N GLN A 81 8.80 14.59 -8.96
CA GLN A 81 8.74 13.55 -9.99
C GLN A 81 10.09 12.89 -10.25
N GLN A 82 11.19 13.67 -10.24
CA GLN A 82 12.55 13.12 -10.30
C GLN A 82 12.85 12.22 -9.11
N THR A 83 12.42 12.64 -7.92
CA THR A 83 12.53 11.85 -6.70
C THR A 83 11.78 10.52 -6.82
N LEU A 84 10.53 10.55 -7.29
CA LEU A 84 9.73 9.34 -7.49
C LEU A 84 10.35 8.41 -8.53
N ALA A 85 10.78 8.93 -9.68
CA ALA A 85 11.42 8.14 -10.73
C ALA A 85 12.71 7.45 -10.24
N LYS A 86 13.53 8.16 -9.44
CA LYS A 86 14.73 7.59 -8.81
C LYS A 86 14.39 6.47 -7.83
N VAL A 87 13.34 6.65 -7.02
CA VAL A 87 12.91 5.63 -6.05
C VAL A 87 12.29 4.42 -6.76
N GLU A 88 11.50 4.62 -7.82
CA GLU A 88 10.91 3.54 -8.62
C GLU A 88 11.99 2.73 -9.35
N GLN A 89 12.97 3.40 -9.94
CA GLN A 89 14.15 2.75 -10.52
C GLN A 89 14.90 1.94 -9.45
N ALA A 90 15.06 2.49 -8.25
CA ALA A 90 15.73 1.78 -7.16
C ALA A 90 14.95 0.55 -6.66
N CYS A 91 13.62 0.62 -6.55
CA CYS A 91 12.79 -0.53 -6.16
C CYS A 91 12.96 -1.68 -7.16
N ARG A 92 12.92 -1.40 -8.47
CA ARG A 92 13.15 -2.41 -9.51
C ARG A 92 14.52 -3.05 -9.41
N LEU A 93 15.57 -2.24 -9.19
CA LEU A 93 16.93 -2.75 -9.02
C LEU A 93 17.07 -3.65 -7.77
N LEU A 94 16.45 -3.29 -6.65
CA LEU A 94 16.44 -4.09 -5.43
C LEU A 94 15.64 -5.39 -5.55
N GLU A 95 14.58 -5.39 -6.36
CA GLU A 95 13.77 -6.58 -6.64
C GLU A 95 14.49 -7.56 -7.57
N GLN A 96 15.27 -7.05 -8.54
CA GLN A 96 16.04 -7.85 -9.51
C GLN A 96 17.36 -8.37 -8.93
N ASP A 97 18.10 -7.53 -8.19
CA ASP A 97 19.41 -7.87 -7.65
C ASP A 97 19.37 -7.90 -6.11
N PRO A 98 19.23 -9.09 -5.51
CA PRO A 98 19.22 -9.22 -4.07
C PRO A 98 20.57 -8.92 -3.41
N ALA A 99 21.70 -8.92 -4.12
CA ALA A 99 23.02 -8.65 -3.51
C ALA A 99 23.40 -7.16 -3.54
N LEU A 100 22.58 -6.31 -4.16
CA LEU A 100 22.89 -4.90 -4.38
C LEU A 100 23.07 -4.12 -3.07
N THR A 101 24.23 -3.50 -2.90
CA THR A 101 24.53 -2.66 -1.72
C THR A 101 23.88 -1.28 -1.83
N LEU A 102 23.74 -0.58 -0.70
CA LEU A 102 23.20 0.78 -0.68
C LEU A 102 24.07 1.74 -1.49
N GLU A 103 25.39 1.56 -1.44
CA GLU A 103 26.38 2.37 -2.14
C GLU A 103 26.24 2.19 -3.66
N ALA A 104 26.17 0.93 -4.13
CA ALA A 104 25.99 0.62 -5.53
C ALA A 104 24.62 1.10 -6.05
N LEU A 105 23.56 0.92 -5.25
CA LEU A 105 22.22 1.41 -5.56
C LEU A 105 22.19 2.94 -5.70
N ALA A 106 22.79 3.66 -4.74
CA ALA A 106 22.85 5.12 -4.75
C ALA A 106 23.63 5.66 -5.96
N GLN A 107 24.71 4.98 -6.37
CA GLN A 107 25.47 5.31 -7.57
C GLN A 107 24.63 5.12 -8.85
N LYS A 108 23.88 4.02 -8.95
CA LYS A 108 22.98 3.75 -10.10
C LYS A 108 21.85 4.77 -10.26
N VAL A 109 21.44 5.45 -9.19
CA VAL A 109 20.40 6.51 -9.22
C VAL A 109 20.97 7.93 -9.12
N ALA A 110 22.28 8.09 -9.30
CA ALA A 110 23.00 9.36 -9.23
C ALA A 110 22.63 10.17 -7.97
N SER A 111 22.84 9.57 -6.80
CA SER A 111 22.63 10.20 -5.49
C SER A 111 23.70 9.76 -4.49
N SER A 112 23.95 10.56 -3.45
CA SER A 112 24.76 10.09 -2.33
C SER A 112 23.99 9.03 -1.51
N PRO A 113 24.67 8.07 -0.87
CA PRO A 113 24.03 6.99 -0.10
C PRO A 113 23.13 7.53 1.03
N PHE A 114 23.61 8.53 1.77
CA PHE A 114 22.89 9.10 2.90
C PHE A 114 21.65 9.89 2.47
N HIS A 115 21.77 10.68 1.40
CA HIS A 115 20.64 11.41 0.84
C HIS A 115 19.60 10.45 0.25
N PHE A 116 20.05 9.45 -0.49
CA PHE A 116 19.18 8.45 -1.10
C PHE A 116 18.45 7.62 -0.03
N HIS A 117 19.12 7.22 1.05
CA HIS A 117 18.48 6.47 2.14
C HIS A 117 17.32 7.26 2.77
N ARG A 118 17.52 8.56 3.05
CA ARG A 118 16.45 9.43 3.57
C ARG A 118 15.34 9.63 2.55
N LEU A 119 15.70 9.85 1.29
CA LEU A 119 14.77 10.03 0.17
C LEU A 119 13.88 8.79 0.00
N PHE A 120 14.49 7.61 -0.11
CA PHE A 120 13.83 6.34 -0.25
C PHE A 120 12.88 6.08 0.92
N LYS A 121 13.36 6.27 2.16
CA LYS A 121 12.50 6.15 3.36
C LYS A 121 11.35 7.14 3.37
N SER A 122 11.54 8.37 2.89
CA SER A 122 10.47 9.37 2.83
C SER A 122 9.39 9.04 1.79
N VAL A 123 9.77 8.33 0.71
CA VAL A 123 8.85 7.98 -0.39
C VAL A 123 8.18 6.63 -0.16
N THR A 124 8.91 5.60 0.26
CA THR A 124 8.40 4.23 0.43
C THR A 124 7.94 3.94 1.87
N GLY A 125 8.35 4.79 2.83
CA GLY A 125 8.19 4.57 4.27
C GLY A 125 9.03 3.41 4.82
N MET A 126 9.98 2.87 4.04
CA MET A 126 10.89 1.79 4.43
C MET A 126 12.33 2.15 4.06
N THR A 127 13.31 1.59 4.75
CA THR A 127 14.71 1.74 4.32
C THR A 127 15.00 0.86 3.09
N PRO A 128 15.98 1.18 2.24
CA PRO A 128 16.39 0.32 1.12
C PRO A 128 16.69 -1.12 1.57
N LYS A 129 17.33 -1.29 2.73
CA LYS A 129 17.62 -2.60 3.33
C LYS A 129 16.34 -3.37 3.71
N ALA A 130 15.36 -2.69 4.30
CA ALA A 130 14.08 -3.32 4.65
C ALA A 130 13.24 -3.68 3.41
N TRP A 131 13.32 -2.87 2.35
CA TRP A 131 12.71 -3.18 1.05
C TRP A 131 13.34 -4.41 0.39
N GLN A 132 14.67 -4.45 0.34
CA GLN A 132 15.42 -5.58 -0.19
C GLN A 132 15.07 -6.85 0.59
N GLN A 133 15.07 -6.80 1.92
CA GLN A 133 14.68 -7.92 2.77
C GLN A 133 13.27 -8.44 2.43
N ALA A 134 12.27 -7.55 2.34
CA ALA A 134 10.91 -7.93 1.98
C ALA A 134 10.79 -8.55 0.58
N ALA A 135 11.56 -8.04 -0.39
CA ALA A 135 11.61 -8.61 -1.74
C ALA A 135 12.24 -10.02 -1.75
N ARG A 136 13.30 -10.24 -0.95
CA ARG A 136 13.91 -11.57 -0.77
C ARG A 136 12.93 -12.55 -0.12
N GLU A 137 12.18 -12.12 0.88
CA GLU A 137 11.14 -12.93 1.54
C GLU A 137 10.02 -13.31 0.58
N HIS A 138 9.59 -12.38 -0.29
CA HIS A 138 8.62 -12.69 -1.34
C HIS A 138 9.18 -13.71 -2.33
N ARG A 139 10.40 -13.53 -2.83
CA ARG A 139 11.04 -14.49 -3.75
C ARG A 139 11.18 -15.87 -3.12
N LEU A 140 11.55 -15.91 -1.84
CA LEU A 140 11.61 -17.15 -1.08
C LEU A 140 10.24 -17.85 -1.02
N ARG A 141 9.17 -17.13 -0.67
CA ARG A 141 7.81 -17.68 -0.66
C ARG A 141 7.40 -18.19 -2.04
N SER A 142 7.70 -17.45 -3.11
CA SER A 142 7.37 -17.84 -4.49
C SER A 142 8.14 -19.08 -4.95
N ALA A 143 9.45 -19.16 -4.70
CA ALA A 143 10.28 -20.31 -5.07
C ALA A 143 9.88 -21.58 -4.28
N LEU A 144 9.60 -21.43 -2.98
CA LEU A 144 9.11 -22.56 -2.18
C LEU A 144 7.71 -23.03 -2.60
N ALA A 145 6.84 -22.13 -3.06
CA ALA A 145 5.53 -22.49 -3.61
C ALA A 145 5.62 -23.22 -4.96
N GLN A 146 6.70 -23.03 -5.71
CA GLN A 146 6.98 -23.72 -6.98
C GLN A 146 7.67 -25.08 -6.80
N GLY A 147 7.95 -25.49 -5.55
CA GLY A 147 8.53 -26.79 -5.23
C GLY A 147 10.06 -26.84 -5.22
N ASP A 148 10.74 -25.69 -5.32
CA ASP A 148 12.21 -25.64 -5.29
C ASP A 148 12.75 -26.17 -3.96
N LYS A 149 13.95 -26.78 -4.01
CA LYS A 149 14.61 -27.17 -2.77
C LYS A 149 14.95 -25.87 -2.00
N ILE A 150 14.42 -25.68 -0.78
CA ILE A 150 14.84 -24.74 0.29
C ILE A 150 16.24 -24.15 0.08
N THR A 151 17.29 -24.96 -0.03
CA THR A 151 18.68 -24.48 -0.27
C THR A 151 18.80 -23.62 -1.53
N ASP A 152 18.21 -24.08 -2.64
CA ASP A 152 18.22 -23.44 -3.96
C ASP A 152 17.27 -22.23 -3.98
N ALA A 153 16.09 -22.35 -3.36
CA ALA A 153 15.11 -21.26 -3.22
C ALA A 153 15.69 -20.06 -2.45
N VAL A 154 16.64 -20.31 -1.57
CA VAL A 154 17.20 -19.30 -0.66
C VAL A 154 18.44 -18.67 -1.26
N LEU A 155 19.24 -19.48 -1.94
CA LEU A 155 20.29 -18.98 -2.80
C LEU A 155 19.69 -18.08 -3.89
N ALA A 156 18.60 -18.50 -4.54
CA ALA A 156 17.86 -17.71 -5.53
C ALA A 156 17.20 -16.45 -4.93
N ALA A 157 16.74 -16.52 -3.67
CA ALA A 157 16.26 -15.34 -2.95
C ALA A 157 17.41 -14.38 -2.55
N GLY A 158 18.68 -14.82 -2.62
CA GLY A 158 19.87 -14.01 -2.40
C GLY A 158 20.18 -13.72 -0.93
N PHE A 159 19.98 -14.71 -0.05
CA PHE A 159 20.43 -14.65 1.34
C PHE A 159 21.93 -15.04 1.45
N PRO A 160 22.79 -14.22 2.08
CA PRO A 160 24.24 -14.37 2.01
C PRO A 160 24.90 -15.38 2.98
N ASP A 161 24.18 -16.02 3.91
CA ASP A 161 24.75 -16.95 4.91
C ASP A 161 23.77 -18.09 5.26
N SER A 162 24.27 -19.34 5.16
CA SER A 162 23.55 -20.61 5.35
C SER A 162 23.22 -20.99 6.79
N SER A 163 23.74 -20.29 7.81
CA SER A 163 23.53 -20.62 9.24
C SER A 163 22.57 -19.66 9.98
N SER A 164 22.57 -18.36 9.64
CA SER A 164 21.49 -17.41 10.04
C SER A 164 20.17 -17.63 9.27
N TYR A 165 20.25 -18.55 8.32
CA TYR A 165 19.30 -18.93 7.29
C TYR A 165 17.93 -19.37 7.80
N TYR A 166 17.88 -20.43 8.61
CA TYR A 166 16.63 -20.98 9.11
C TYR A 166 15.95 -19.95 10.02
N ARG A 167 16.70 -19.33 10.94
CA ARG A 167 16.14 -18.38 11.91
C ARG A 167 15.48 -17.16 11.27
N LYS A 168 16.11 -16.56 10.25
CA LYS A 168 15.54 -15.39 9.54
C LYS A 168 14.45 -15.77 8.55
N ALA A 169 14.55 -16.93 7.91
CA ALA A 169 13.44 -17.47 7.12
C ALA A 169 12.23 -17.73 8.02
N ASP A 170 12.45 -18.26 9.24
CA ASP A 170 11.40 -18.58 10.19
C ASP A 170 10.74 -17.33 10.78
N GLU A 171 11.51 -16.30 11.12
CA GLU A 171 10.98 -14.97 11.52
C GLU A 171 10.23 -14.28 10.38
N ALA A 172 10.74 -14.35 9.16
CA ALA A 172 10.11 -13.74 7.98
C ALA A 172 8.86 -14.47 7.47
N LEU A 173 8.82 -15.80 7.63
CA LEU A 173 7.68 -16.66 7.29
C LEU A 173 6.69 -16.78 8.45
N GLY A 174 7.11 -16.43 9.67
CA GLY A 174 6.37 -16.65 10.90
C GLY A 174 6.24 -18.12 11.29
N MET A 175 6.95 -19.05 10.63
CA MET A 175 6.91 -20.50 10.82
C MET A 175 8.20 -21.12 10.25
N THR A 176 8.53 -22.36 10.64
CA THR A 176 9.77 -22.97 10.15
C THR A 176 9.71 -23.35 8.67
N ALA A 177 10.82 -23.20 7.93
CA ALA A 177 10.88 -23.55 6.49
C ALA A 177 10.47 -25.02 6.20
N LYS A 178 10.62 -25.92 7.18
CA LYS A 178 10.15 -27.32 7.12
C LYS A 178 8.62 -27.44 7.13
N GLN A 179 7.93 -26.59 7.92
CA GLN A 179 6.46 -26.49 7.97
C GLN A 179 5.87 -25.84 6.71
N TYR A 180 6.63 -24.96 6.04
CA TYR A 180 6.22 -24.40 4.75
C TYR A 180 6.32 -25.43 3.61
N ARG A 181 7.43 -26.18 3.55
CA ARG A 181 7.68 -27.21 2.51
C ARG A 181 6.72 -28.39 2.57
N SER A 182 6.18 -28.71 3.75
CA SER A 182 5.31 -29.88 3.87
C SER A 182 3.88 -29.58 3.45
N GLY A 183 3.45 -28.33 3.27
CA GLY A 183 2.02 -28.02 3.13
C GLY A 183 1.21 -28.37 4.39
N ASP A 184 1.85 -28.74 5.49
CA ASP A 184 1.20 -29.13 6.75
C ASP A 184 0.88 -27.92 7.62
N VAL A 185 0.27 -26.89 7.04
CA VAL A 185 -0.68 -26.16 7.88
C VAL A 185 -1.98 -26.90 7.66
N ALA A 186 -2.32 -27.81 8.59
CA ALA A 186 -3.65 -28.38 8.68
C ALA A 186 -4.63 -27.21 8.91
N VAL A 187 -5.11 -26.64 7.81
CA VAL A 187 -6.16 -25.62 7.84
C VAL A 187 -7.44 -26.39 7.81
N ARG A 188 -8.10 -26.47 8.95
CA ARG A 188 -9.47 -26.94 8.99
C ARG A 188 -10.39 -25.79 8.63
N TYR A 189 -11.47 -26.09 7.93
CA TYR A 189 -12.49 -25.09 7.64
C TYR A 189 -13.89 -25.63 7.80
N ALA A 190 -14.82 -24.70 8.01
CA ALA A 190 -16.24 -24.96 7.95
C ALA A 190 -16.95 -23.82 7.24
N ILE A 191 -18.14 -24.13 6.71
CA ILE A 191 -19.01 -23.17 6.04
C ILE A 191 -20.34 -23.15 6.80
N SER A 192 -20.79 -21.95 7.13
CA SER A 192 -22.04 -21.72 7.84
C SER A 192 -22.78 -20.55 7.21
N ASP A 193 -24.09 -20.50 7.43
CA ASP A 193 -24.89 -19.32 7.13
C ASP A 193 -24.58 -18.19 8.11
N CYS A 194 -24.67 -16.96 7.61
CA CYS A 194 -24.62 -15.72 8.39
C CYS A 194 -25.55 -14.67 7.77
N SER A 195 -25.70 -13.52 8.43
CA SER A 195 -26.53 -12.41 7.95
C SER A 195 -26.08 -11.77 6.61
N LEU A 196 -24.94 -12.18 6.06
CA LEU A 196 -24.38 -11.71 4.79
C LEU A 196 -24.34 -12.81 3.70
N GLY A 197 -25.01 -13.94 3.91
CA GLY A 197 -24.99 -15.10 3.02
C GLY A 197 -24.17 -16.24 3.59
N ARG A 198 -23.42 -16.95 2.73
CA ARG A 198 -22.53 -18.03 3.14
C ARG A 198 -21.21 -17.47 3.67
N CYS A 199 -20.73 -18.02 4.78
CA CYS A 199 -19.45 -17.66 5.37
C CYS A 199 -18.58 -18.91 5.56
N LEU A 200 -17.39 -18.89 4.97
CA LEU A 200 -16.36 -19.88 5.21
C LEU A 200 -15.38 -19.34 6.24
N VAL A 201 -15.02 -20.17 7.22
CA VAL A 201 -14.00 -19.85 8.23
C VAL A 201 -12.94 -20.93 8.21
N GLY A 202 -11.68 -20.51 8.01
CA GLY A 202 -10.50 -21.37 8.06
C GLY A 202 -9.66 -21.10 9.31
N GLU A 203 -9.31 -22.14 10.03
CA GLU A 203 -8.47 -22.11 11.24
C GLU A 203 -7.19 -22.91 11.01
N SER A 204 -6.05 -22.30 11.34
CA SER A 204 -4.76 -22.97 11.44
C SER A 204 -4.41 -23.24 12.91
N GLU A 205 -3.31 -23.95 13.17
CA GLU A 205 -2.76 -24.12 14.53
C GLU A 205 -2.52 -22.80 15.29
N ARG A 206 -2.37 -21.68 14.58
CA ARG A 206 -2.13 -20.35 15.16
C ARG A 206 -3.41 -19.54 15.41
N GLY A 207 -4.55 -20.00 14.90
CA GLY A 207 -5.84 -19.32 14.96
C GLY A 207 -6.50 -19.10 13.60
N ILE A 208 -7.51 -18.22 13.59
CA ILE A 208 -8.34 -17.94 12.40
C ILE A 208 -7.50 -17.27 11.32
N CYS A 209 -7.39 -17.92 10.17
CA CYS A 209 -6.54 -17.50 9.04
C CYS A 209 -7.35 -17.06 7.81
N ALA A 210 -8.63 -17.42 7.74
CA ALA A 210 -9.55 -17.00 6.69
C ALA A 210 -10.99 -16.83 7.21
N ILE A 211 -11.65 -15.76 6.78
CA ILE A 211 -13.09 -15.51 6.90
C ILE A 211 -13.53 -14.95 5.54
N LEU A 212 -14.22 -15.76 4.76
CA LEU A 212 -14.63 -15.46 3.39
C LEU A 212 -16.15 -15.42 3.31
N LEU A 213 -16.71 -14.46 2.58
CA LEU A 213 -18.16 -14.28 2.41
C LEU A 213 -18.55 -14.52 0.95
N GLY A 214 -19.63 -15.25 0.73
CA GLY A 214 -20.07 -15.63 -0.60
C GLY A 214 -21.54 -16.03 -0.63
N ASP A 215 -21.96 -16.54 -1.79
CA ASP A 215 -23.33 -16.93 -2.06
C ASP A 215 -23.48 -18.47 -2.17
N ASP A 216 -22.40 -19.18 -2.46
CA ASP A 216 -22.37 -20.65 -2.59
C ASP A 216 -21.10 -21.26 -1.98
N ASP A 217 -21.20 -22.52 -1.55
CA ASP A 217 -20.11 -23.24 -0.88
C ASP A 217 -18.94 -23.52 -1.85
N ALA A 218 -19.23 -23.88 -3.10
CA ALA A 218 -18.22 -24.33 -4.05
C ALA A 218 -17.23 -23.20 -4.42
N THR A 219 -17.71 -21.97 -4.60
CA THR A 219 -16.85 -20.82 -4.88
C THR A 219 -15.97 -20.46 -3.67
N LEU A 220 -16.53 -20.53 -2.45
CA LEU A 220 -15.79 -20.27 -1.22
C LEU A 220 -14.71 -21.32 -0.97
N GLU A 221 -15.03 -22.61 -1.17
CA GLU A 221 -14.06 -23.70 -1.07
C GLU A 221 -12.97 -23.55 -2.12
N GLY A 222 -13.33 -23.27 -3.38
CA GLY A 222 -12.38 -23.01 -4.45
C GLY A 222 -11.42 -21.87 -4.09
N GLU A 223 -11.94 -20.75 -3.60
CA GLU A 223 -11.12 -19.61 -3.15
C GLU A 223 -10.20 -20.01 -1.99
N LEU A 224 -10.70 -20.72 -0.97
CA LEU A 224 -9.88 -21.18 0.13
C LEU A 224 -8.74 -22.09 -0.35
N LEU A 225 -9.02 -23.04 -1.23
CA LEU A 225 -8.03 -24.00 -1.72
C LEU A 225 -6.95 -23.34 -2.58
N THR A 226 -7.24 -22.22 -3.25
CA THR A 226 -6.16 -21.42 -3.89
C THR A 226 -5.19 -20.81 -2.88
N LEU A 227 -5.66 -20.53 -1.66
CA LEU A 227 -4.86 -19.94 -0.58
C LEU A 227 -4.19 -21.01 0.30
N PHE A 228 -4.87 -22.14 0.49
CA PHE A 228 -4.50 -23.25 1.36
C PHE A 228 -4.85 -24.58 0.66
N PRO A 229 -3.96 -25.09 -0.22
CA PRO A 229 -4.26 -26.25 -1.07
C PRO A 229 -4.57 -27.56 -0.33
N ARG A 230 -4.22 -27.65 0.96
CA ARG A 230 -4.49 -28.81 1.83
C ARG A 230 -5.50 -28.49 2.94
N ALA A 231 -6.35 -27.50 2.73
CA ALA A 231 -7.41 -27.22 3.69
C ALA A 231 -8.44 -28.36 3.67
N GLU A 232 -8.82 -28.84 4.85
CA GLU A 232 -9.77 -29.94 5.01
C GLU A 232 -11.05 -29.43 5.67
N ARG A 233 -12.20 -29.87 5.13
CA ARG A 233 -13.49 -29.53 5.72
C ARG A 233 -13.68 -30.38 6.97
N GLU A 234 -13.90 -29.72 8.10
CA GLU A 234 -14.17 -30.40 9.36
C GLU A 234 -15.66 -30.28 9.70
N VAL A 235 -16.23 -31.37 10.22
CA VAL A 235 -17.61 -31.37 10.72
C VAL A 235 -17.68 -30.44 11.93
N LEU A 236 -18.74 -29.64 12.02
CA LEU A 236 -18.94 -28.68 13.11
C LEU A 236 -19.30 -29.39 14.42
N GLU A 237 -18.30 -29.98 15.06
CA GLU A 237 -18.42 -30.63 16.36
C GLU A 237 -17.39 -30.11 17.38
N GLY A 238 -17.68 -30.30 18.67
CA GLY A 238 -16.75 -30.04 19.76
C GLY A 238 -16.23 -28.59 19.82
N PRO A 239 -14.95 -28.40 20.23
CA PRO A 239 -14.35 -27.07 20.40
C PRO A 239 -14.25 -26.26 19.11
N PHE A 240 -14.16 -26.91 17.94
CA PHE A 240 -14.10 -26.20 16.66
C PHE A 240 -15.43 -25.53 16.33
N ALA A 241 -16.55 -26.24 16.52
CA ALA A 241 -17.89 -25.66 16.34
C ALA A 241 -18.10 -24.40 17.19
N GLN A 242 -17.69 -24.43 18.46
CA GLN A 242 -17.79 -23.28 19.36
C GLN A 242 -17.01 -22.07 18.84
N ARG A 243 -15.80 -22.29 18.30
CA ARG A 243 -14.99 -21.23 17.69
C ARG A 243 -15.65 -20.65 16.44
N ILE A 244 -16.21 -21.50 15.58
CA ILE A 244 -16.95 -21.03 14.39
C ILE A 244 -18.17 -20.21 14.80
N GLN A 245 -18.93 -20.64 15.81
CA GLN A 245 -20.07 -19.88 16.34
C GLN A 245 -19.66 -18.51 16.90
N GLN A 246 -18.50 -18.40 17.56
CA GLN A 246 -17.97 -17.10 17.98
C GLN A 246 -17.67 -16.19 16.79
N VAL A 247 -17.08 -16.73 15.71
CA VAL A 247 -16.85 -15.97 14.47
C VAL A 247 -18.16 -15.51 13.84
N MET A 248 -19.16 -16.39 13.74
CA MET A 248 -20.49 -16.04 13.20
C MET A 248 -21.17 -14.95 14.04
N SER A 249 -21.11 -15.06 15.37
CA SER A 249 -21.63 -14.04 16.29
C SER A 249 -20.96 -12.68 16.09
N THR A 250 -19.64 -12.65 15.90
CA THR A 250 -18.91 -11.41 15.56
C THR A 250 -19.36 -10.85 14.21
N ILE A 251 -19.59 -11.69 13.21
CA ILE A 251 -20.02 -11.27 11.86
C ILE A 251 -21.42 -10.65 11.90
N ASP A 252 -22.32 -11.24 12.67
CA ASP A 252 -23.73 -10.83 12.73
C ASP A 252 -23.96 -9.66 13.69
N SER A 253 -23.07 -9.47 14.65
CA SER A 253 -23.12 -8.37 15.62
C SER A 253 -22.58 -7.06 15.06
N ARG A 254 -23.03 -5.94 15.65
CA ARG A 254 -22.52 -4.59 15.33
C ARG A 254 -21.07 -4.37 15.78
N SER A 255 -20.72 -4.79 16.99
CA SER A 255 -19.46 -4.38 17.64
C SER A 255 -18.91 -5.41 18.62
N VAL A 256 -19.20 -6.70 18.44
CA VAL A 256 -18.60 -7.76 19.27
C VAL A 256 -17.22 -8.10 18.73
N PRO A 257 -16.13 -7.78 19.45
CA PRO A 257 -14.78 -8.11 19.00
C PRO A 257 -14.57 -9.63 19.00
N LEU A 258 -13.84 -10.13 18.02
CA LEU A 258 -13.45 -11.54 18.01
C LEU A 258 -12.31 -11.76 19.02
N ALA A 259 -12.57 -12.57 20.05
CA ALA A 259 -11.60 -12.89 21.10
C ALA A 259 -10.63 -14.04 20.73
N LEU A 260 -10.80 -14.62 19.54
CA LEU A 260 -9.95 -15.71 19.06
C LEU A 260 -8.62 -15.21 18.47
N PRO A 261 -7.53 -16.00 18.60
CA PRO A 261 -6.27 -15.71 17.93
C PRO A 261 -6.45 -15.60 16.42
N LEU A 262 -5.74 -14.65 15.81
CA LEU A 262 -5.73 -14.43 14.36
C LEU A 262 -4.37 -14.80 13.77
N ASP A 263 -4.39 -15.59 12.71
CA ASP A 263 -3.21 -15.90 11.90
C ASP A 263 -3.18 -15.01 10.65
N ILE A 264 -2.70 -13.77 10.83
CA ILE A 264 -2.69 -12.75 9.79
C ILE A 264 -1.51 -12.98 8.84
N ARG A 265 -1.79 -13.52 7.65
CA ARG A 265 -0.77 -13.81 6.62
C ARG A 265 -0.78 -12.79 5.48
N GLY A 266 0.31 -12.02 5.36
CA GLY A 266 0.50 -11.05 4.28
C GLY A 266 1.93 -10.49 4.23
N THR A 267 2.18 -9.61 3.26
CA THR A 267 3.41 -8.80 3.20
C THR A 267 3.46 -7.81 4.36
N ALA A 268 4.65 -7.30 4.71
CA ALA A 268 4.78 -6.27 5.75
C ALA A 268 3.91 -5.03 5.46
N PHE A 269 3.79 -4.62 4.20
CA PHE A 269 2.91 -3.52 3.81
C PHE A 269 1.43 -3.85 4.05
N GLN A 270 0.98 -5.04 3.66
CA GLN A 270 -0.40 -5.49 3.91
C GLN A 270 -0.73 -5.54 5.40
N GLN A 271 0.17 -6.08 6.22
CA GLN A 271 -0.01 -6.12 7.68
C GLN A 271 -0.12 -4.71 8.27
N GLN A 272 0.70 -3.75 7.82
CA GLN A 272 0.59 -2.35 8.25
C GLN A 272 -0.75 -1.73 7.84
N VAL A 273 -1.23 -1.99 6.61
CA VAL A 273 -2.55 -1.52 6.16
C VAL A 273 -3.63 -2.12 7.06
N TRP A 274 -3.66 -3.44 7.22
CA TRP A 274 -4.66 -4.14 8.01
C TRP A 274 -4.68 -3.70 9.47
N GLN A 275 -3.51 -3.40 10.05
CA GLN A 275 -3.45 -2.81 11.39
C GLN A 275 -4.05 -1.40 11.42
N ALA A 276 -3.78 -0.57 10.40
CA ALA A 276 -4.41 0.74 10.28
C ALA A 276 -5.94 0.64 10.10
N LEU A 277 -6.43 -0.39 9.39
CA LEU A 277 -7.86 -0.64 9.23
C LEU A 277 -8.53 -0.95 10.57
N ARG A 278 -7.89 -1.78 11.40
CA ARG A 278 -8.40 -2.14 12.74
C ARG A 278 -8.51 -0.94 13.68
N ASN A 279 -7.77 0.13 13.42
CA ASN A 279 -7.83 1.37 14.19
C ASN A 279 -8.98 2.30 13.75
N ILE A 280 -9.70 1.99 12.66
CA ILE A 280 -10.88 2.75 12.24
C ILE A 280 -12.05 2.34 13.15
N PRO A 281 -12.65 3.25 13.93
CA PRO A 281 -13.74 2.92 14.84
C PRO A 281 -14.97 2.36 14.14
N CYS A 282 -15.78 1.57 14.86
CA CYS A 282 -17.07 1.10 14.37
C CYS A 282 -18.01 2.28 14.11
N GLY A 283 -18.66 2.30 12.94
CA GLY A 283 -19.55 3.39 12.53
C GLY A 283 -18.83 4.55 11.84
N GLU A 284 -17.50 4.54 11.81
CA GLU A 284 -16.71 5.51 11.07
C GLU A 284 -16.22 4.94 9.74
N THR A 285 -15.96 5.84 8.79
CA THR A 285 -15.34 5.50 7.52
C THR A 285 -14.11 6.35 7.26
N ALA A 286 -13.16 5.78 6.52
CA ALA A 286 -11.97 6.48 6.07
C ALA A 286 -11.78 6.30 4.56
N SER A 287 -11.20 7.29 3.88
CA SER A 287 -10.80 7.14 2.49
C SER A 287 -9.47 6.40 2.37
N TYR A 288 -9.21 5.75 1.23
CA TYR A 288 -7.90 5.16 0.95
C TYR A 288 -6.74 6.17 1.13
N GLN A 289 -6.98 7.45 0.85
CA GLN A 289 -6.00 8.52 1.05
C GLN A 289 -5.79 8.83 2.53
N GLN A 290 -6.85 8.82 3.35
CA GLN A 290 -6.73 9.00 4.79
C GLN A 290 -5.97 7.85 5.44
N VAL A 291 -6.23 6.59 5.05
CA VAL A 291 -5.47 5.43 5.51
C VAL A 291 -4.00 5.53 5.11
N ALA A 292 -3.72 5.86 3.86
CA ALA A 292 -2.35 6.06 3.37
C ALA A 292 -1.61 7.17 4.15
N LYS A 293 -2.29 8.28 4.46
CA LYS A 293 -1.75 9.37 5.27
C LYS A 293 -1.50 8.96 6.72
N ALA A 294 -2.43 8.23 7.35
CA ALA A 294 -2.30 7.73 8.72
C ALA A 294 -1.10 6.79 8.88
N MET A 295 -0.78 6.03 7.83
CA MET A 295 0.42 5.18 7.76
C MET A 295 1.73 5.95 7.47
N GLY A 296 1.68 7.28 7.32
CA GLY A 296 2.83 8.10 6.94
C GLY A 296 3.25 7.94 5.47
N LYS A 297 2.39 7.40 4.61
CA LYS A 297 2.66 7.08 3.19
C LYS A 297 1.58 7.70 2.27
N PRO A 298 1.42 9.04 2.22
CA PRO A 298 0.29 9.70 1.55
C PRO A 298 0.15 9.39 0.04
N ASN A 299 1.24 9.00 -0.62
CA ASN A 299 1.25 8.66 -2.04
C ASN A 299 0.88 7.19 -2.32
N ALA A 300 0.76 6.33 -1.29
CA ALA A 300 0.55 4.89 -1.44
C ALA A 300 -0.93 4.47 -1.62
N VAL A 301 -1.80 5.37 -2.10
CA VAL A 301 -3.26 5.18 -2.15
C VAL A 301 -3.66 3.90 -2.91
N ARG A 302 -3.07 3.66 -4.10
CA ARG A 302 -3.35 2.45 -4.89
C ARG A 302 -2.87 1.17 -4.22
N ALA A 303 -1.70 1.22 -3.56
CA ALA A 303 -1.17 0.08 -2.83
C ALA A 303 -2.05 -0.27 -1.62
N VAL A 304 -2.56 0.74 -0.90
CA VAL A 304 -3.53 0.56 0.19
C VAL A 304 -4.81 -0.10 -0.35
N ALA A 305 -5.32 0.35 -1.49
CA ALA A 305 -6.49 -0.28 -2.12
C ALA A 305 -6.25 -1.77 -2.46
N GLY A 306 -5.09 -2.10 -3.02
CA GLY A 306 -4.69 -3.50 -3.27
C GLY A 306 -4.57 -4.33 -1.98
N ALA A 307 -4.03 -3.76 -0.91
CA ALA A 307 -3.96 -4.42 0.39
C ALA A 307 -5.34 -4.65 1.03
N CYS A 308 -6.28 -3.71 0.88
CA CYS A 308 -7.67 -3.90 1.30
C CYS A 308 -8.35 -5.03 0.51
N ALA A 309 -8.12 -5.11 -0.80
CA ALA A 309 -8.64 -6.19 -1.66
C ALA A 309 -8.02 -7.56 -1.32
N ALA A 310 -6.77 -7.58 -0.87
CA ALA A 310 -6.08 -8.80 -0.46
C ALA A 310 -6.46 -9.31 0.94
N ASN A 311 -7.33 -8.60 1.68
CA ASN A 311 -7.79 -9.02 3.00
C ASN A 311 -8.49 -10.39 2.92
N LYS A 312 -8.12 -11.31 3.83
CA LYS A 312 -8.68 -12.66 3.94
C LYS A 312 -9.54 -12.86 5.19
N LEU A 313 -9.61 -11.87 6.07
CA LEU A 313 -10.35 -11.92 7.33
C LEU A 313 -11.47 -10.87 7.25
N ALA A 314 -12.57 -11.21 6.56
CA ALA A 314 -13.72 -10.33 6.44
C ALA A 314 -14.21 -9.88 7.83
N ILE A 315 -14.63 -8.61 7.92
CA ILE A 315 -15.19 -7.94 9.10
C ILE A 315 -14.18 -7.74 10.25
N VAL A 316 -13.47 -8.79 10.65
CA VAL A 316 -12.43 -8.76 11.69
C VAL A 316 -11.29 -7.81 11.33
N ILE A 317 -10.86 -7.82 10.07
CA ILE A 317 -10.09 -6.72 9.49
C ILE A 317 -11.10 -5.86 8.70
N PRO A 318 -11.47 -4.66 9.19
CA PRO A 318 -12.67 -3.95 8.73
C PRO A 318 -12.40 -3.15 7.44
N CYS A 319 -12.03 -3.83 6.35
CA CYS A 319 -11.78 -3.18 5.06
C CYS A 319 -13.05 -2.60 4.40
N HIS A 320 -14.24 -2.98 4.88
CA HIS A 320 -15.51 -2.36 4.47
C HIS A 320 -15.63 -0.90 4.92
N ARG A 321 -14.95 -0.49 6.00
CA ARG A 321 -14.91 0.90 6.48
C ARG A 321 -14.11 1.84 5.59
N VAL A 322 -13.36 1.31 4.62
CA VAL A 322 -12.58 2.12 3.68
C VAL A 322 -13.38 2.40 2.43
N VAL A 323 -13.63 3.67 2.13
CA VAL A 323 -14.41 4.12 0.96
C VAL A 323 -13.55 4.93 -0.01
N ARG A 324 -14.08 5.18 -1.22
CA ARG A 324 -13.45 6.14 -2.13
C ARG A 324 -13.57 7.56 -1.58
N ASN A 325 -12.75 8.48 -2.09
CA ASN A 325 -12.74 9.87 -1.63
C ASN A 325 -14.04 10.64 -1.95
N ASP A 326 -14.83 10.13 -2.90
CA ASP A 326 -16.16 10.63 -3.27
C ASP A 326 -17.28 9.96 -2.46
N GLY A 327 -16.95 9.10 -1.48
CA GLY A 327 -17.91 8.33 -0.70
C GLY A 327 -18.49 7.12 -1.42
N ALA A 328 -18.15 6.89 -2.68
CA ALA A 328 -18.67 5.76 -3.44
C ALA A 328 -18.17 4.42 -2.89
N LEU A 329 -19.07 3.44 -2.84
CA LEU A 329 -18.75 2.07 -2.46
C LEU A 329 -18.16 1.34 -3.66
N SER A 330 -16.86 1.06 -3.61
CA SER A 330 -16.18 0.20 -4.58
C SER A 330 -15.11 -0.64 -3.91
N GLY A 331 -14.57 -1.61 -4.67
CA GLY A 331 -13.33 -2.31 -4.33
C GLY A 331 -13.41 -3.22 -3.09
N TYR A 332 -14.62 -3.64 -2.70
CA TYR A 332 -14.78 -4.63 -1.63
C TYR A 332 -14.68 -6.03 -2.21
N ARG A 333 -13.79 -6.85 -1.64
CA ARG A 333 -13.51 -8.22 -2.10
C ARG A 333 -14.77 -9.06 -2.25
N TRP A 334 -15.69 -8.95 -1.28
CA TRP A 334 -16.91 -9.76 -1.22
C TRP A 334 -18.17 -9.04 -1.74
N GLY A 335 -17.98 -8.00 -2.56
CA GLY A 335 -19.07 -7.29 -3.26
C GLY A 335 -19.63 -6.06 -2.54
N THR A 336 -19.99 -5.04 -3.31
CA THR A 336 -20.45 -3.73 -2.78
C THR A 336 -21.77 -3.82 -2.00
N ALA A 337 -22.63 -4.79 -2.32
CA ALA A 337 -23.88 -5.04 -1.58
C ALA A 337 -23.62 -5.40 -0.10
N ARG A 338 -22.73 -6.36 0.17
CA ARG A 338 -22.32 -6.75 1.53
C ARG A 338 -21.69 -5.59 2.29
N LYS A 339 -20.83 -4.80 1.61
CA LYS A 339 -20.23 -3.59 2.18
C LYS A 339 -21.28 -2.56 2.60
N ALA A 340 -22.31 -2.34 1.78
CA ALA A 340 -23.40 -1.42 2.11
C ALA A 340 -24.19 -1.89 3.34
N ILE A 341 -24.50 -3.19 3.44
CA ILE A 341 -25.18 -3.78 4.60
C ILE A 341 -24.36 -3.56 5.88
N LEU A 342 -23.06 -3.87 5.83
CA LEU A 342 -22.15 -3.69 6.97
C LEU A 342 -22.06 -2.24 7.43
N LEU A 343 -21.85 -1.29 6.50
CA LEU A 343 -21.77 0.13 6.83
C LEU A 343 -23.09 0.64 7.43
N LYS A 344 -24.24 0.19 6.88
CA LYS A 344 -25.56 0.54 7.44
C LYS A 344 -25.71 0.00 8.86
N ARG A 345 -25.35 -1.27 9.10
CA ARG A 345 -25.40 -1.89 10.44
C ARG A 345 -24.55 -1.15 11.46
N GLU A 346 -23.36 -0.70 11.07
CA GLU A 346 -22.48 0.05 11.97
C GLU A 346 -22.99 1.48 12.25
N ALA A 347 -23.58 2.12 11.24
CA ALA A 347 -24.13 3.48 11.32
C ALA A 347 -25.44 3.56 12.12
N SER A 348 -26.20 2.46 12.21
CA SER A 348 -27.36 2.38 13.10
C SER A 348 -26.89 2.43 14.57
N HIS A 349 -27.08 3.58 15.23
CA HIS A 349 -26.95 3.70 16.67
C HIS A 349 -27.90 2.72 17.37
N ARG A 350 -27.43 2.06 18.43
CA ARG A 350 -28.35 1.65 19.50
C ARG A 350 -28.72 2.93 20.24
N GLU A 351 -30.00 3.25 20.24
CA GLU A 351 -30.63 3.82 21.42
C GLU A 351 -30.35 2.82 22.56
N GLU A 352 -29.49 3.21 23.48
CA GLU A 352 -29.41 2.68 24.85
C GLU A 352 -28.83 3.78 25.73
#